data_AF-A0A842NQ11-F1
#
_entry.id   AF-A0A842NQ11-F1
#
_cell.length_a   1.000
_cell.length_b   1.000
_cell.length_c   1.000
_cell.angle_alpha   90.00
_cell.angle_beta   90.00
_cell.angle_gamma   90.00
#
_symmetry.space_group_name_H-M   'P 1'
#
loop_
_entity.id
_entity.type
_entity.pdbx_description
1 polymer ?
#
loop_
_entity_poly.entity_id
_entity_poly.type
_entity_poly.pdbx_seq_one_letter_code
_entity_poly.pdbx_strand_id
1 'polypeptide(L)'
;RSDYLKWRYTDCPDNVHRFYGVRRFGKLIGWGVFSIRGDVLIWGDALFNKRYLEAAGFMLERLVTRDYPEVSKVEGWFSPLPGWWGDLLRDIGFQAIDEPNGLVSGIRPFDSLFSIEFVKGNLYYTMGDSDLF
;
A
#
# COMPACT_ATOMS: atom_id res chain seq x y z
N ARG A 1 8.80 -14.71 -10.37
CA ARG A 1 7.39 -14.38 -10.69
C ARG A 1 6.59 -14.83 -9.47
N SER A 2 5.79 -13.97 -8.83
CA SER A 2 5.06 -14.36 -7.62
C SER A 2 3.69 -14.90 -8.01
N ASP A 3 3.52 -16.22 -7.98
CA ASP A 3 2.24 -16.87 -8.30
C ASP A 3 1.18 -16.54 -7.24
N TYR A 4 1.61 -16.27 -6.00
CA TYR A 4 0.74 -15.82 -4.91
C TYR A 4 0.06 -14.48 -5.21
N LEU A 5 0.82 -13.45 -5.61
CA LEU A 5 0.24 -12.13 -5.89
C LEU A 5 -0.70 -12.14 -7.10
N LYS A 6 -0.41 -12.98 -8.10
CA LYS A 6 -1.31 -13.22 -9.21
C LYS A 6 -2.62 -13.82 -8.71
N TRP A 7 -2.54 -14.91 -7.94
CA TRP A 7 -3.74 -15.51 -7.38
C TRP A 7 -4.54 -14.50 -6.54
N ARG A 8 -3.89 -13.82 -5.59
CA ARG A 8 -4.55 -12.87 -4.66
C ARG A 8 -5.29 -11.75 -5.38
N TYR A 9 -4.66 -11.13 -6.38
CA TYR A 9 -5.19 -9.91 -7.00
C TYR A 9 -5.92 -10.13 -8.33
N THR A 10 -5.79 -11.28 -8.97
CA THR A 10 -6.48 -11.54 -10.25
C THR A 10 -7.36 -12.77 -10.24
N ASP A 11 -6.93 -13.85 -9.58
CA ASP A 11 -7.60 -15.15 -9.71
C ASP A 11 -8.46 -15.52 -8.47
N CYS A 12 -8.34 -14.79 -7.36
CA CYS A 12 -9.09 -15.01 -6.13
C CYS A 12 -10.57 -14.61 -6.31
N PRO A 13 -11.53 -15.54 -6.12
CA PRO A 13 -12.94 -15.29 -6.38
C PRO A 13 -13.61 -14.39 -5.35
N ASP A 14 -13.01 -14.26 -4.15
CA ASP A 14 -13.65 -13.63 -3.01
C ASP A 14 -13.59 -12.09 -3.05
N ASN A 15 -12.63 -11.51 -3.78
CA ASN A 15 -12.43 -10.06 -3.83
C ASN A 15 -12.04 -9.59 -5.24
N VAL A 16 -12.83 -8.65 -5.77
CA VAL A 16 -12.51 -7.98 -7.04
C VAL A 16 -11.53 -6.85 -6.79
N HIS A 17 -10.27 -7.08 -7.12
CA HIS A 17 -9.22 -6.06 -7.05
C HIS A 17 -9.09 -5.32 -8.39
N ARG A 18 -8.75 -4.03 -8.31
CA ARG A 18 -8.48 -3.16 -9.46
C ARG A 18 -7.11 -2.52 -9.31
N PHE A 19 -6.36 -2.55 -10.42
CA PHE A 19 -5.02 -2.01 -10.50
C PHE A 19 -5.03 -0.61 -11.10
N TYR A 20 -4.33 0.31 -10.45
CA TYR A 20 -4.14 1.67 -10.95
C TYR A 20 -2.65 1.96 -11.04
N GLY A 21 -2.23 2.45 -12.21
CA GLY A 21 -0.85 2.85 -12.45
C GLY A 21 -0.75 4.34 -12.73
N VAL A 22 0.18 5.03 -12.06
CA VAL A 22 0.53 6.42 -12.38
C VAL A 22 1.72 6.44 -13.32
N ARG A 23 1.58 7.16 -14.42
CA ARG A 23 2.64 7.34 -15.40
C ARG A 23 3.03 8.81 -15.53
N ARG A 24 4.33 9.05 -15.66
CA ARG A 24 4.91 10.36 -15.99
C ARG A 24 5.80 10.21 -17.22
N PHE A 25 5.50 10.96 -18.28
CA PHE A 25 6.18 10.86 -19.58
C PHE A 25 6.29 9.42 -20.09
N GLY A 26 5.17 8.68 -20.01
CA GLY A 26 5.09 7.27 -20.43
C GLY A 26 5.69 6.25 -19.46
N LYS A 27 6.49 6.66 -18.47
CA LYS A 27 7.11 5.77 -17.48
C LYS A 27 6.20 5.53 -16.29
N LEU A 28 6.07 4.28 -15.84
CA LEU A 28 5.36 3.95 -14.59
C LEU A 28 6.17 4.48 -13.40
N ILE A 29 5.57 5.36 -12.60
CA ILE A 29 6.21 5.97 -11.43
C ILE A 29 5.58 5.54 -10.10
N GLY A 30 4.42 4.89 -10.16
CA GLY A 30 3.81 4.24 -9.03
C GLY A 30 2.59 3.43 -9.42
N TRP A 31 2.14 2.57 -8.53
CA TRP A 31 0.92 1.79 -8.70
C TRP A 31 0.26 1.51 -7.36
N GLY A 32 -1.02 1.17 -7.40
CA GLY A 32 -1.79 0.71 -6.25
C GLY A 32 -2.84 -0.33 -6.65
N VAL A 33 -3.18 -1.18 -5.69
CA VAL A 33 -4.24 -2.18 -5.80
C VAL A 33 -5.36 -1.83 -4.84
N PHE A 34 -6.58 -1.79 -5.37
CA PHE A 34 -7.75 -1.35 -4.63
C PHE A 34 -8.89 -2.36 -4.73
N SER A 35 -9.70 -2.44 -3.69
CA SER A 35 -10.99 -3.14 -3.69
C SER A 35 -12.04 -2.28 -2.97
N ILE A 36 -13.31 -2.60 -3.16
CA ILE A 36 -14.42 -1.90 -2.50
C ILE A 36 -15.06 -2.85 -1.50
N ARG A 37 -15.34 -2.33 -0.30
CA ARG A 37 -16.13 -3.02 0.71
C ARG A 37 -17.16 -2.05 1.28
N GLY A 38 -18.41 -2.15 0.84
CA GLY A 38 -19.45 -1.18 1.18
C GLY A 38 -19.11 0.20 0.61
N ASP A 39 -19.03 1.21 1.46
CA ASP A 39 -18.64 2.58 1.13
C ASP A 39 -17.14 2.87 1.38
N VAL A 40 -16.34 1.82 1.56
CA VAL A 40 -14.90 1.92 1.86
C VAL A 40 -14.07 1.48 0.66
N LEU A 41 -13.14 2.34 0.25
CA LEU A 41 -12.10 1.98 -0.72
C LEU A 41 -10.90 1.41 0.04
N ILE A 42 -10.62 0.12 -0.14
CA ILE A 42 -9.48 -0.55 0.48
C ILE A 42 -8.28 -0.43 -0.44
N TRP A 43 -7.20 0.20 0.03
CA TRP A 43 -5.91 0.29 -0.63
C TRP A 43 -4.98 -0.81 -0.10
N GLY A 44 -5.01 -1.96 -0.77
CA GLY A 44 -4.35 -3.18 -0.29
C GLY A 44 -2.85 -3.23 -0.57
N ASP A 45 -2.40 -2.66 -1.68
CA ASP A 45 -0.99 -2.68 -2.06
C ASP A 45 -0.61 -1.43 -2.83
N ALA A 46 0.66 -1.05 -2.74
CA ALA A 46 1.21 0.15 -3.31
C ALA A 46 2.71 0.02 -3.52
N LEU A 47 3.21 0.66 -4.57
CA LEU A 47 4.63 0.97 -4.67
C LEU A 47 4.81 2.22 -5.50
N PHE A 48 5.53 3.19 -4.93
CA PHE A 48 5.79 4.48 -5.57
C PHE A 48 7.29 4.74 -5.64
N ASN A 49 7.71 5.38 -6.72
CA ASN A 49 9.06 5.90 -6.83
C ASN A 49 9.22 7.04 -5.81
N LYS A 50 10.22 6.92 -4.92
CA LYS A 50 10.52 7.91 -3.88
C LYS A 50 10.72 9.35 -4.39
N ARG A 51 11.04 9.53 -5.68
CA ARG A 51 11.18 10.86 -6.31
C ARG A 51 9.86 11.52 -6.66
N TYR A 52 8.75 10.79 -6.64
CA TYR A 52 7.43 11.21 -7.10
C TYR A 52 6.33 10.75 -6.14
N LEU A 53 6.56 10.88 -4.83
CA LEU A 53 5.62 10.39 -3.81
C LEU A 53 4.26 11.10 -3.84
N GLU A 54 4.24 12.35 -4.31
CA GLU A 54 3.01 13.13 -4.54
C GLU A 54 2.03 12.43 -5.50
N ALA A 55 2.54 11.54 -6.36
CA ALA A 55 1.72 10.75 -7.27
C ALA A 55 0.71 9.84 -6.55
N ALA A 56 0.98 9.44 -5.30
CA ALA A 56 0.02 8.71 -4.48
C ALA A 56 -1.22 9.56 -4.19
N GLY A 57 -1.02 10.81 -3.78
CA GLY A 57 -2.11 11.77 -3.54
C GLY A 57 -2.94 12.02 -4.79
N PHE A 58 -2.30 12.26 -5.94
CA PHE A 58 -3.02 12.45 -7.21
C PHE A 58 -3.79 11.21 -7.65
N MET A 59 -3.27 10.01 -7.40
CA MET A 59 -4.01 8.78 -7.66
C MET A 59 -5.26 8.75 -6.79
N LEU A 60 -5.12 8.91 -5.47
CA LEU A 60 -6.24 8.84 -4.54
C LEU A 60 -7.29 9.91 -4.83
N GLU A 61 -6.90 11.16 -5.05
CA GLU A 61 -7.81 12.25 -5.40
C GLU A 61 -8.66 11.88 -6.62
N ARG A 62 -8.03 11.36 -7.69
CA ARG A 62 -8.76 10.92 -8.87
C ARG A 62 -9.72 9.77 -8.56
N LEU A 63 -9.27 8.80 -7.77
CA LEU A 63 -10.09 7.65 -7.40
C LEU A 63 -11.34 8.08 -6.65
N VAL A 64 -11.20 8.90 -5.60
CA VAL A 64 -12.32 9.28 -4.75
C VAL A 64 -13.23 10.35 -5.37
N THR A 65 -12.74 11.15 -6.32
CA THR A 65 -13.57 12.19 -6.96
C THR A 65 -14.25 11.75 -8.25
N ARG A 66 -13.71 10.74 -8.94
CA ARG A 66 -14.21 10.32 -10.26
C ARG A 66 -14.60 8.86 -10.34
N ASP A 67 -13.71 7.97 -9.92
CA ASP A 67 -13.89 6.54 -10.16
C ASP A 67 -14.80 5.91 -9.09
N TYR A 68 -14.82 6.49 -7.88
CA TYR A 68 -15.58 6.04 -6.70
C TYR A 68 -16.14 7.23 -5.89
N PRO A 69 -16.97 8.11 -6.48
CA PRO A 69 -17.52 9.27 -5.76
C PRO A 69 -18.42 8.92 -4.57
N GLU A 70 -18.88 7.67 -4.47
CA GLU A 70 -19.73 7.16 -3.40
C GLU A 70 -18.98 6.73 -2.13
N VAL A 71 -17.63 6.61 -2.19
CA VAL A 71 -16.86 6.14 -1.04
C VAL A 71 -16.73 7.23 0.02
N SER A 72 -16.94 6.86 1.28
CA SER A 72 -16.86 7.78 2.42
C SER A 72 -15.47 7.85 3.03
N LYS A 73 -14.66 6.80 2.84
CA LYS A 73 -13.29 6.71 3.37
C LYS A 73 -12.41 5.78 2.55
N VAL A 74 -11.10 6.01 2.66
CA VAL A 74 -10.06 5.13 2.14
C VAL A 74 -9.34 4.51 3.34
N GLU A 75 -9.21 3.19 3.34
CA GLU A 75 -8.46 2.44 4.35
C GLU A 75 -7.32 1.71 3.66
N GLY A 76 -6.19 1.56 4.34
CA GLY A 76 -5.06 0.83 3.80
C GLY A 76 -4.18 0.30 4.92
N TRP A 77 -3.41 -0.73 4.60
CA TRP A 77 -2.47 -1.31 5.55
C TRP A 77 -1.05 -1.19 5.02
N PHE A 78 -0.27 -0.36 5.70
CA PHE A 78 1.07 -0.06 5.29
C PHE A 78 2.03 -0.20 6.46
N SER A 79 3.23 -0.67 6.15
CA SER A 79 4.32 -0.64 7.10
C SER A 79 4.55 0.79 7.62
N PRO A 80 4.78 0.98 8.93
CA PRO A 80 5.26 2.24 9.47
C PRO A 80 6.70 2.54 9.05
N LEU A 81 7.37 1.56 8.44
CA LEU A 81 8.74 1.64 7.97
C LEU A 81 8.79 1.51 6.44
N PRO A 82 9.77 2.16 5.81
CA PRO A 82 10.50 3.32 6.33
C PRO A 82 9.59 4.54 6.55
N GLY A 83 9.94 5.41 7.51
CA GLY A 83 9.08 6.50 7.99
C GLY A 83 8.55 7.46 6.92
N TRP A 84 9.28 7.68 5.82
CA TRP A 84 8.85 8.56 4.73
C TRP A 84 7.50 8.17 4.12
N TRP A 85 7.14 6.89 4.16
CA TRP A 85 5.83 6.45 3.65
C TRP A 85 4.71 6.85 4.60
N GLY A 86 4.91 6.65 5.91
CA GLY A 86 3.98 7.13 6.92
C GLY A 86 3.84 8.65 6.91
N ASP A 87 4.94 9.38 6.71
CA ASP A 87 4.93 10.84 6.57
C ASP A 87 4.06 11.27 5.38
N LEU A 88 4.26 10.66 4.21
CA LEU A 88 3.44 10.91 3.02
C LEU A 88 1.95 10.62 3.28
N LEU A 89 1.63 9.49 3.91
CA LEU A 89 0.24 9.10 4.20
C LEU A 89 -0.43 10.15 5.10
N ARG A 90 0.27 10.67 6.11
CA ARG A 90 -0.24 11.76 6.94
C ARG A 90 -0.43 13.05 6.17
N ASP A 91 0.52 13.41 5.30
CA ASP A 91 0.45 14.63 4.49
C ASP A 91 -0.75 14.63 3.54
N ILE A 92 -1.17 13.45 3.04
CA ILE A 92 -2.36 13.29 2.21
C ILE A 92 -3.65 13.03 3.02
N GLY A 93 -3.59 13.11 4.35
CA GLY A 93 -4.76 13.12 5.24
C GLY A 93 -5.09 11.79 5.94
N PHE A 94 -4.26 10.75 5.82
CA PHE A 94 -4.48 9.51 6.57
C PHE A 94 -4.11 9.68 8.05
N GLN A 95 -4.83 8.93 8.88
CA GLN A 95 -4.53 8.79 10.30
C GLN A 95 -4.12 7.35 10.57
N ALA A 96 -2.97 7.18 11.22
CA ALA A 96 -2.55 5.86 11.69
C ALA A 96 -3.43 5.47 12.89
N ILE A 97 -4.03 4.30 12.81
CA ILE A 97 -4.74 3.66 13.91
C ILE A 97 -3.99 2.40 14.33
N ASP A 98 -4.27 1.94 15.55
CA ASP A 98 -3.73 0.66 16.02
C ASP A 98 -4.18 -0.49 15.12
N GLU A 99 -3.31 -1.49 14.99
CA GLU A 99 -3.65 -2.70 14.25
C GLU A 99 -4.84 -3.40 14.93
N PRO A 100 -5.96 -3.63 14.22
CA PRO A 100 -7.18 -4.19 14.80
C PRO A 100 -7.03 -5.50 15.59
N ASN A 101 -6.05 -6.34 15.25
CA ASN A 101 -5.80 -7.65 15.83
C ASN A 101 -4.55 -7.70 16.75
N GLY A 102 -3.89 -6.56 17.01
CA GLY A 102 -2.67 -6.48 17.81
C GLY A 102 -1.44 -7.21 17.23
N LEU A 103 -1.41 -7.46 15.92
CA LEU A 103 -0.33 -8.07 15.19
C LEU A 103 0.87 -7.14 15.07
N VAL A 104 2.05 -7.73 15.23
CA VAL A 104 3.34 -7.05 15.11
C VAL A 104 4.22 -7.80 14.13
N SER A 105 4.89 -7.06 13.25
CA SER A 105 5.83 -7.66 12.30
C SER A 105 7.08 -8.15 13.02
N GLY A 106 7.29 -9.47 12.99
CA GLY A 106 8.51 -10.11 13.50
C GLY A 106 9.64 -10.03 12.47
N ILE A 107 10.81 -9.55 12.88
CA ILE A 107 11.99 -9.47 12.02
C ILE A 107 13.11 -10.27 12.67
N ARG A 108 13.70 -11.21 11.92
CA ARG A 108 14.89 -11.96 12.33
C ARG A 108 15.98 -11.81 11.27
N PRO A 109 17.02 -11.00 11.52
CA PRO A 109 18.19 -10.97 10.66
C PRO A 109 18.91 -12.32 10.70
N PHE A 110 19.23 -12.88 9.53
CA PHE A 110 20.02 -14.11 9.40
C PHE A 110 21.46 -13.84 8.93
N ASP A 111 21.72 -12.62 8.48
CA ASP A 111 23.02 -12.17 7.99
C ASP A 111 23.40 -10.88 8.72
N SER A 112 24.62 -10.85 9.26
CA SER A 112 25.20 -9.71 9.94
C SER A 112 25.32 -8.45 9.09
N LEU A 113 25.20 -8.57 7.76
CA LEU A 113 25.13 -7.42 6.85
C LEU A 113 23.86 -6.57 7.06
N PHE A 114 22.81 -7.13 7.65
CA PHE A 114 21.54 -6.42 7.88
C PHE A 114 21.36 -6.11 9.37
N SER A 115 21.80 -4.92 9.79
CA SER A 115 21.51 -4.41 11.13
C SER A 115 20.04 -4.03 11.27
N ILE A 116 19.54 -3.92 12.51
CA ILE A 116 18.16 -3.47 12.78
C ILE A 116 17.93 -2.06 12.23
N GLU A 117 18.93 -1.20 12.29
CA GLU A 117 18.89 0.16 11.74
C GLU A 117 18.78 0.14 10.22
N PHE A 118 19.53 -0.74 9.55
CA PHE A 118 19.41 -0.94 8.12
C PHE A 118 17.97 -1.36 7.75
N VAL A 119 17.41 -2.33 8.48
CA VAL A 119 16.05 -2.80 8.24
C VAL A 119 15.04 -1.67 8.46
N LYS A 120 15.14 -0.90 9.54
CA LYS A 120 14.25 0.25 9.80
C LYS A 120 14.28 1.30 8.68
N GLY A 121 15.44 1.54 8.08
CA GLY A 121 15.59 2.52 6.99
C GLY A 121 15.13 2.02 5.62
N ASN A 122 14.98 0.71 5.42
CA ASN A 122 14.86 0.12 4.09
C ASN A 122 13.71 -0.89 3.92
N LEU A 123 13.14 -1.41 5.00
CA LEU A 123 12.04 -2.37 4.95
C LEU A 123 10.74 -1.67 4.63
N TYR A 124 10.26 -1.82 3.40
CA TYR A 124 8.93 -1.43 2.97
C TYR A 124 8.12 -2.70 2.72
N TYR A 125 6.90 -2.75 3.25
CA TYR A 125 5.94 -3.80 2.96
C TYR A 125 4.51 -3.25 3.03
N THR A 126 3.61 -3.91 2.32
CA THR A 126 2.18 -3.62 2.32
C THR A 126 1.38 -4.84 2.78
N MET A 127 0.06 -4.75 2.78
CA MET A 127 -0.82 -5.90 3.07
C MET A 127 -0.45 -7.10 2.19
N GLY A 128 -0.14 -6.86 0.91
CA GLY A 128 0.18 -7.89 -0.07
C GLY A 128 1.38 -8.77 0.28
N ASP A 129 2.31 -8.25 1.07
CA ASP A 129 3.54 -8.94 1.46
C ASP A 129 3.37 -9.82 2.71
N SER A 130 2.31 -9.60 3.50
CA SER A 130 2.25 -10.09 4.89
C SER A 130 1.40 -11.33 5.13
N ASP A 131 0.70 -11.87 4.12
CA ASP A 131 -0.32 -12.94 4.24
C ASP A 131 -1.35 -12.69 5.38
N LEU A 132 -1.45 -11.44 5.82
CA LEU A 132 -2.43 -10.99 6.79
C LEU A 132 -3.73 -10.79 6.00
N PHE A 133 -4.54 -11.86 6.03
CA PHE A 133 -5.89 -12.01 5.48
C PHE A 133 -5.97 -12.25 3.97
#